data_AF-A0A969N6D0-F1
#
_entry.id   AF-A0A969N6D0-F1
#
_cell.length_a   1.000
_cell.length_b   1.000
_cell.length_c   1.000
_cell.angle_alpha   90.00
_cell.angle_beta   90.00
_cell.angle_gamma   90.00
#
_symmetry.space_group_name_H-M   'P 1'
#
loop_
_entity.id
_entity.type
_entity.pdbx_description
1 polymer ?
#
loop_
_entity_poly.entity_id
_entity_poly.type
_entity_poly.pdbx_seq_one_letter_code
_entity_poly.pdbx_strand_id
1 'polypeptide(L)'
;MHLTISAAQLPDSSTDLPQPLGTVVADYRIEAGTAVAYTVEAGQYVQIIDVVGSQCSDFLAFAGTDYQQELDGTVTRTLNGLAMPQAGLLGKYFSQTMQPLIEVIQDTCGRHDSFLLACAAKYYEDAGYPGHPSCSENFNQVLQPYGIAARPGWAAINFFFNTEVDGSGAIVAAESWSRPGDYVLLQAKQNLLCASSACPDDIDPANGWQPTPIHVRIYAATERFPQAMGRRATATAPVRMTQPSAFTARIQTLTDHLSEYNGFWVPQSFAYRGLHDEYWALRERAVLLDLSALRKFDLSGRDALNLLQMAFSRDVAKLEIGQSAYGCLLNPHGGMVDDGIVFCLGEQNYRYVGNCDSDADWLRQVAAQNGFAVEIQPISHELHNLALQGPLSRDLLRPLVELDSGYGVAHLDQMGYFRFATGQIANIPVLISRTGYTGELGYELFVHPQNGAALWDALMQAGQSVGLSPMGMLALDRARIEAGLLAAGREFDDLTSPYQAGIGWAVALKKPNFIGKAALTQIKPHPPKVAVGLVLEGNEVAAFGQCIHPVDAQWRVGTITSATFSPVLNRSIALAQVVPEYAAIGTVLEVGIMDGIKRRIRATVGPLSAYDPTKSRVKS
;
A
#
# COMPACT_ATOMS: atom_id res chain seq x y z
N MET A 1 -42.75 -2.78 20.74
CA MET A 1 -41.43 -2.79 21.40
C MET A 1 -40.72 -1.52 20.94
N HIS A 2 -40.77 -0.44 21.73
CA HIS A 2 -40.02 0.78 21.44
C HIS A 2 -38.60 0.53 21.96
N LEU A 3 -37.65 0.34 21.03
CA LEU A 3 -36.23 0.29 21.35
C LEU A 3 -35.74 1.72 21.56
N THR A 4 -35.59 2.12 22.82
CA THR A 4 -34.89 3.34 23.18
C THR A 4 -33.38 3.05 23.11
N ILE A 5 -32.71 3.59 22.09
CA ILE A 5 -31.25 3.57 22.02
C ILE A 5 -30.77 4.70 22.94
N SER A 6 -30.15 4.36 24.07
CA SER A 6 -29.45 5.34 24.89
C SER A 6 -28.07 5.59 24.28
N ALA A 7 -27.81 6.83 23.86
CA ALA A 7 -26.47 7.27 23.49
C ALA A 7 -25.49 7.01 24.65
N ALA A 8 -24.34 6.42 24.34
CA ALA A 8 -23.26 6.30 25.31
C ALA A 8 -22.80 7.72 25.72
N GLN A 9 -22.74 8.00 27.03
CA GLN A 9 -22.15 9.24 27.52
C GLN A 9 -20.66 9.26 27.13
N LEU A 10 -20.26 10.30 26.38
CA LEU A 10 -18.86 10.56 26.05
C LEU A 10 -18.04 10.77 27.35
N PRO A 11 -16.80 10.26 27.45
CA PRO A 11 -16.00 10.40 28.65
C PRO A 11 -15.61 11.86 28.92
N ASP A 12 -15.85 12.32 30.14
CA ASP A 12 -15.28 13.56 30.69
C ASP A 12 -13.74 13.40 30.83
N SER A 13 -12.97 14.00 29.93
CA SER A 13 -11.54 14.23 30.12
C SER A 13 -11.19 15.63 29.61
N SER A 14 -10.38 16.37 30.36
CA SER A 14 -10.23 17.82 30.29
C SER A 14 -9.56 18.39 29.02
N THR A 15 -9.49 17.65 27.92
CA THR A 15 -9.50 18.12 26.52
C THR A 15 -9.82 16.90 25.64
N ASP A 16 -10.92 16.95 24.87
CA ASP A 16 -11.30 15.95 23.86
C ASP A 16 -10.40 15.99 22.60
N LEU A 17 -9.36 16.84 22.62
CA LEU A 17 -8.46 17.08 21.52
C LEU A 17 -7.09 16.41 21.72
N PRO A 18 -6.44 15.94 20.64
CA PRO A 18 -5.06 15.49 20.70
C PRO A 18 -4.12 16.64 21.08
N GLN A 19 -2.92 16.32 21.58
CA GLN A 19 -1.88 17.32 21.83
C GLN A 19 -1.51 18.07 20.53
N PRO A 20 -1.24 19.38 20.59
CA PRO A 20 -0.75 20.11 19.44
C PRO A 20 0.54 19.50 18.86
N LEU A 21 0.68 19.49 17.54
CA LEU A 21 1.85 18.95 16.84
C LEU A 21 3.09 19.84 16.97
N GLY A 22 2.88 21.14 17.20
CA GLY A 22 3.92 22.16 17.32
C GLY A 22 3.35 23.46 17.87
N THR A 23 4.02 24.57 17.56
CA THR A 23 3.64 25.92 18.03
C THR A 23 2.34 26.38 17.37
N VAL A 24 1.27 26.47 18.15
CA VAL A 24 -0.05 26.92 17.71
C VAL A 24 -0.08 28.44 17.63
N VAL A 25 -0.57 28.99 16.50
CA VAL A 25 -0.78 30.43 16.30
C VAL A 25 -2.25 30.83 16.41
N ALA A 26 -3.17 29.91 16.08
CA ALA A 26 -4.60 30.09 16.23
C ALA A 26 -5.28 28.73 16.38
N ASP A 27 -6.44 28.72 17.02
CA ASP A 27 -7.17 27.52 17.40
C ASP A 27 -8.67 27.84 17.39
N TYR A 28 -9.46 27.02 16.69
CA TYR A 28 -10.90 27.24 16.44
C TYR A 28 -11.67 25.95 16.68
N ARG A 29 -12.61 25.97 17.63
CA ARG A 29 -13.66 24.96 17.75
C ARG A 29 -14.81 25.33 16.82
N ILE A 30 -15.23 24.41 15.96
CA ILE A 30 -16.35 24.62 15.04
C ILE A 30 -17.45 23.66 15.44
N GLU A 31 -18.51 24.20 16.04
CA GLU A 31 -19.65 23.43 16.50
C GLU A 31 -20.39 22.78 15.33
N ALA A 32 -21.03 21.63 15.61
CA ALA A 32 -21.79 20.89 14.61
C ALA A 32 -22.76 21.79 13.85
N GLY A 33 -22.73 21.72 12.51
CA GLY A 33 -23.57 22.53 11.66
C GLY A 33 -23.23 24.01 11.59
N THR A 34 -22.01 24.41 11.96
CA THR A 34 -21.50 25.78 11.82
C THR A 34 -20.22 25.82 10.98
N ALA A 35 -19.77 27.02 10.62
CA ALA A 35 -18.50 27.25 9.94
C ALA A 35 -17.71 28.39 10.58
N VAL A 36 -16.42 28.46 10.28
CA VAL A 36 -15.53 29.57 10.64
C VAL A 36 -14.62 29.88 9.45
N ALA A 37 -14.44 31.18 9.18
CA ALA A 37 -13.44 31.68 8.24
C ALA A 37 -12.23 32.27 8.99
N TYR A 38 -11.03 31.96 8.51
CA TYR A 38 -9.77 32.30 9.17
C TYR A 38 -8.66 32.55 8.14
N THR A 39 -7.67 33.37 8.50
CA THR A 39 -6.53 33.69 7.63
C THR A 39 -5.35 32.80 7.94
N VAL A 40 -4.59 32.44 6.90
CA VAL A 40 -3.41 31.57 6.99
C VAL A 40 -2.30 32.20 6.15
N GLU A 41 -1.15 32.45 6.76
CA GLU A 41 0.02 32.98 6.04
C GLU A 41 0.74 31.88 5.28
N ALA A 42 1.43 32.25 4.19
CA ALA A 42 2.25 31.32 3.43
C ALA A 42 3.26 30.59 4.32
N GLY A 43 3.30 29.26 4.23
CA GLY A 43 4.16 28.39 5.01
C GLY A 43 3.57 27.92 6.35
N GLN A 44 2.50 28.55 6.85
CA GLN A 44 1.76 28.04 8.01
C GLN A 44 1.03 26.74 7.67
N TYR A 45 0.64 25.99 8.70
CA TYR A 45 -0.06 24.73 8.55
C TYR A 45 -1.46 24.80 9.16
N VAL A 46 -2.47 24.30 8.46
CA VAL A 46 -3.84 24.15 8.94
C VAL A 46 -4.07 22.67 9.24
N GLN A 47 -4.41 22.35 10.48
CA GLN A 47 -4.84 21.02 10.89
C GLN A 47 -6.34 21.03 11.12
N ILE A 48 -7.07 20.21 10.37
CA ILE A 48 -8.51 19.98 10.55
C ILE A 48 -8.66 18.62 11.22
N ILE A 49 -9.27 18.60 12.40
CA ILE A 49 -9.36 17.44 13.29
C ILE A 49 -10.83 17.07 13.46
N ASP A 50 -11.15 15.81 13.22
CA ASP A 50 -12.39 15.22 13.71
C ASP A 50 -12.23 14.88 15.19
N VAL A 51 -13.03 15.53 16.03
CA VAL A 51 -12.89 15.43 17.50
C VAL A 51 -13.48 14.12 18.02
N VAL A 52 -14.65 13.72 17.50
CA VAL A 52 -15.44 12.62 18.05
C VAL A 52 -15.31 11.34 17.20
N GLY A 53 -14.99 11.48 15.92
CA GLY A 53 -15.08 10.41 14.93
C GLY A 53 -16.34 10.54 14.08
N SER A 54 -16.27 9.94 12.89
CA SER A 54 -17.29 9.97 11.85
C SER A 54 -17.71 11.36 11.36
N GLN A 55 -17.19 12.48 11.88
CA GLN A 55 -17.57 13.82 11.44
C GLN A 55 -16.80 14.23 10.20
N CYS A 56 -17.54 14.76 9.23
CA CYS A 56 -16.98 15.31 8.03
C CYS A 56 -16.80 16.83 8.09
N SER A 57 -15.82 17.34 7.31
CA SER A 57 -15.57 18.77 7.20
C SER A 57 -15.38 19.23 5.77
N ASP A 58 -16.20 20.20 5.37
CA ASP A 58 -16.01 20.93 4.13
C ASP A 58 -14.97 22.03 4.33
N PHE A 59 -14.10 22.22 3.33
CA PHE A 59 -13.00 23.16 3.36
C PHE A 59 -12.91 23.99 2.08
N LEU A 60 -12.74 25.30 2.25
CA LEU A 60 -12.51 26.28 1.19
C LEU A 60 -11.18 27.01 1.44
N ALA A 61 -10.52 27.38 0.34
CA ALA A 61 -9.34 28.23 0.37
C ALA A 61 -9.37 29.23 -0.79
N PHE A 62 -9.02 30.48 -0.49
CA PHE A 62 -9.00 31.59 -1.43
C PHE A 62 -7.67 32.34 -1.33
N ALA A 63 -7.09 32.66 -2.48
CA ALA A 63 -5.88 33.47 -2.60
C ALA A 63 -6.08 34.66 -3.55
N GLY A 64 -5.03 35.47 -3.69
CA GLY A 64 -5.00 36.62 -4.58
C GLY A 64 -5.73 37.84 -4.04
N THR A 65 -5.63 38.95 -4.77
CA THR A 65 -6.37 40.19 -4.47
C THR A 65 -7.86 39.91 -4.51
N ASP A 66 -8.58 40.39 -3.50
CA ASP A 66 -10.03 40.21 -3.34
C ASP A 66 -10.49 38.73 -3.40
N TYR A 67 -9.61 37.79 -3.03
CA TYR A 67 -9.94 36.36 -2.89
C TYR A 67 -10.44 35.68 -4.18
N GLN A 68 -10.02 36.17 -5.35
CA GLN A 68 -10.49 35.66 -6.65
C GLN A 68 -9.92 34.30 -7.05
N GLN A 69 -8.84 33.83 -6.41
CA GLN A 69 -8.24 32.53 -6.71
C GLN A 69 -8.73 31.48 -5.73
N GLU A 70 -9.86 30.86 -6.05
CA GLU A 70 -10.50 29.83 -5.25
C GLU A 70 -9.95 28.44 -5.57
N LEU A 71 -9.90 27.58 -4.56
CA LEU A 71 -9.63 26.16 -4.68
C LEU A 71 -10.59 25.52 -5.69
N ASP A 72 -10.04 24.66 -6.56
CA ASP A 72 -10.81 23.96 -7.58
C ASP A 72 -10.46 22.46 -7.58
N GLY A 73 -11.43 21.64 -7.19
CA GLY A 73 -11.28 20.19 -7.17
C GLY A 73 -11.07 19.59 -8.57
N THR A 74 -11.66 20.18 -9.62
CA THR A 74 -11.53 19.71 -11.00
C THR A 74 -10.12 19.95 -11.53
N VAL A 75 -9.58 21.15 -11.34
CA VAL A 75 -8.18 21.47 -11.69
C VAL A 75 -7.24 20.60 -10.88
N THR A 76 -7.50 20.44 -9.58
CA THR A 76 -6.68 19.60 -8.70
C THR A 76 -6.58 18.16 -9.21
N ARG A 77 -7.72 17.51 -9.50
CA ARG A 77 -7.73 16.15 -10.06
C ARG A 77 -7.05 16.06 -11.42
N THR A 78 -7.22 17.09 -12.26
CA THR A 78 -6.60 17.16 -13.59
C THR A 78 -5.08 17.21 -13.50
N LEU A 79 -4.54 18.01 -12.59
CA LEU A 79 -3.08 18.20 -12.45
C LEU A 79 -2.42 17.05 -11.68
N ASN A 80 -3.08 16.50 -10.67
CA ASN A 80 -2.52 15.39 -9.88
C ASN A 80 -2.72 14.03 -10.54
N GLY A 81 -3.75 13.86 -11.37
CA GLY A 81 -4.15 12.53 -11.86
C GLY A 81 -4.68 11.61 -10.75
N LEU A 82 -5.00 12.16 -9.58
CA LEU A 82 -5.59 11.47 -8.44
C LEU A 82 -6.89 12.14 -8.04
N ALA A 83 -7.89 11.31 -7.72
CA ALA A 83 -9.16 11.76 -7.16
C ALA A 83 -8.96 12.55 -5.85
N MET A 84 -8.07 12.05 -4.99
CA MET A 84 -7.74 12.66 -3.71
C MET A 84 -6.22 12.89 -3.62
N PRO A 85 -5.77 14.14 -3.43
CA PRO A 85 -4.37 14.41 -3.12
C PRO A 85 -3.93 13.68 -1.85
N GLN A 86 -2.73 13.11 -1.88
CA GLN A 86 -2.10 12.41 -0.76
C GLN A 86 -0.76 13.07 -0.44
N ALA A 87 -0.27 12.94 0.80
CA ALA A 87 1.05 13.45 1.14
C ALA A 87 2.13 12.94 0.16
N GLY A 88 3.01 13.83 -0.31
CA GLY A 88 4.02 13.53 -1.32
C GLY A 88 3.81 14.29 -2.63
N LEU A 89 4.30 13.72 -3.75
CA LEU A 89 4.38 14.41 -5.05
C LEU A 89 3.03 14.96 -5.53
N LEU A 90 1.95 14.21 -5.30
CA LEU A 90 0.60 14.49 -5.78
C LEU A 90 -0.30 15.06 -4.67
N GLY A 91 0.28 15.77 -3.71
CA GLY A 91 -0.39 16.27 -2.51
C GLY A 91 -0.95 17.68 -2.57
N LYS A 92 -0.88 18.37 -3.71
CA LYS A 92 -1.28 19.79 -3.80
C LYS A 92 -2.73 19.94 -4.24
N TYR A 93 -3.44 20.89 -3.65
CA TYR A 93 -4.69 21.42 -4.19
C TYR A 93 -4.41 22.75 -4.90
N PHE A 94 -5.11 22.96 -6.01
CA PHE A 94 -4.86 24.06 -6.93
C PHE A 94 -6.06 24.98 -7.06
N SER A 95 -5.80 26.23 -7.43
CA SER A 95 -6.83 27.17 -7.81
C SER A 95 -7.35 26.92 -9.23
N GLN A 96 -8.42 27.63 -9.60
CA GLN A 96 -8.92 27.73 -10.98
C GLN A 96 -7.85 28.18 -12.00
N THR A 97 -6.82 28.90 -11.54
CA THR A 97 -5.68 29.38 -12.35
C THR A 97 -4.46 28.46 -12.27
N MET A 98 -4.65 27.21 -11.81
CA MET A 98 -3.61 26.18 -11.67
C MET A 98 -2.46 26.56 -10.72
N GLN A 99 -2.70 27.49 -9.80
CA GLN A 99 -1.72 27.86 -8.77
C GLN A 99 -1.90 26.98 -7.54
N PRO A 100 -0.81 26.45 -6.93
CA PRO A 100 -0.93 25.66 -5.72
C PRO A 100 -1.38 26.54 -4.54
N LEU A 101 -2.43 26.12 -3.84
CA LEU A 101 -2.96 26.84 -2.68
C LEU A 101 -2.50 26.18 -1.38
N ILE A 102 -2.76 24.88 -1.25
CA ILE A 102 -2.40 24.08 -0.08
C ILE A 102 -1.77 22.75 -0.50
N GLU A 103 -0.98 22.17 0.38
CA GLU A 103 -0.34 20.86 0.19
C GLU A 103 -0.62 19.96 1.39
N VAL A 104 -1.08 18.74 1.15
CA VAL A 104 -1.25 17.71 2.17
C VAL A 104 0.11 17.29 2.69
N ILE A 105 0.32 17.47 3.99
CA ILE A 105 1.54 17.07 4.70
C ILE A 105 1.28 15.79 5.48
N GLN A 106 0.17 15.76 6.23
CA GLN A 106 -0.26 14.56 6.94
C GLN A 106 -1.74 14.32 6.72
N ASP A 107 -2.14 13.06 6.62
CA ASP A 107 -3.53 12.65 6.56
C ASP A 107 -3.68 11.31 7.27
N THR A 108 -4.43 11.28 8.37
CA THR A 108 -4.62 10.06 9.18
C THR A 108 -5.86 9.26 8.81
N CYS A 109 -6.71 9.79 7.94
CA CYS A 109 -7.95 9.15 7.49
C CYS A 109 -7.77 8.48 6.12
N GLY A 110 -7.16 9.16 5.15
CA GLY A 110 -6.90 8.63 3.81
C GLY A 110 -8.12 8.59 2.88
N ARG A 111 -9.29 8.99 3.37
CA ARG A 111 -10.56 8.96 2.65
C ARG A 111 -11.29 10.29 2.77
N HIS A 112 -11.50 10.93 1.62
CA HIS A 112 -12.15 12.22 1.50
C HIS A 112 -12.90 12.29 0.16
N ASP A 113 -13.64 13.37 -0.05
CA ASP A 113 -14.30 13.69 -1.32
C ASP A 113 -13.81 15.05 -1.88
N SER A 114 -13.53 15.08 -3.19
CA SER A 114 -13.19 16.29 -3.93
C SER A 114 -14.11 16.54 -5.13
N PHE A 115 -15.09 15.66 -5.36
CA PHE A 115 -15.98 15.65 -6.52
C PHE A 115 -17.21 16.50 -6.30
N LEU A 116 -17.85 16.38 -5.13
CA LEU A 116 -19.11 17.04 -4.86
C LEU A 116 -18.92 18.42 -4.28
N LEU A 117 -19.99 19.20 -4.35
CA LEU A 117 -20.09 20.45 -3.61
C LEU A 117 -20.20 20.15 -2.11
N ALA A 118 -19.89 21.15 -1.30
CA ALA A 118 -20.37 21.16 0.07
C ALA A 118 -21.89 21.05 0.09
N CYS A 119 -22.46 20.40 1.11
CA CYS A 119 -23.91 20.24 1.18
C CYS A 119 -24.62 21.60 1.07
N ALA A 120 -25.78 21.60 0.42
CA ALA A 120 -26.52 22.81 0.03
C ALA A 120 -28.01 22.61 0.29
N ALA A 121 -28.75 23.70 0.55
CA ALA A 121 -30.19 23.63 0.83
C ALA A 121 -30.98 22.81 -0.19
N LYS A 122 -30.62 22.89 -1.49
CA LYS A 122 -31.27 22.13 -2.55
C LYS A 122 -31.22 20.60 -2.34
N TYR A 123 -30.10 20.08 -1.81
CA TYR A 123 -29.95 18.66 -1.50
C TYR A 123 -31.01 18.21 -0.47
N TYR A 124 -31.13 18.98 0.61
CA TYR A 124 -32.08 18.72 1.68
C TYR A 124 -33.53 18.91 1.24
N GLU A 125 -33.83 19.96 0.47
CA GLU A 125 -35.16 20.19 -0.09
C GLU A 125 -35.64 19.02 -0.94
N ASP A 126 -34.78 18.50 -1.82
CA ASP A 126 -35.10 17.34 -2.67
C ASP A 126 -35.27 16.05 -1.86
N ALA A 127 -34.54 15.91 -0.76
CA ALA A 127 -34.67 14.81 0.19
C ALA A 127 -35.91 14.93 1.10
N GLY A 128 -36.63 16.07 1.06
CA GLY A 128 -37.83 16.31 1.87
C GLY A 128 -37.60 17.01 3.21
N TYR A 129 -36.44 17.65 3.39
CA TYR A 129 -36.02 18.37 4.60
C TYR A 129 -35.82 19.88 4.32
N PRO A 130 -36.87 20.62 3.93
CA PRO A 130 -36.74 22.06 3.64
C PRO A 130 -36.32 22.85 4.88
N GLY A 131 -35.38 23.78 4.73
CA GLY A 131 -34.85 24.61 5.82
C GLY A 131 -33.81 23.92 6.69
N HIS A 132 -33.38 22.70 6.34
CA HIS A 132 -32.24 22.05 6.98
C HIS A 132 -30.96 22.88 6.77
N PRO A 133 -30.13 23.09 7.81
CA PRO A 133 -28.86 23.80 7.68
C PRO A 133 -27.94 23.14 6.64
N SER A 134 -27.09 23.93 5.99
CA SER A 134 -26.13 23.40 5.03
C SER A 134 -24.77 24.09 5.14
N CYS A 135 -23.71 23.37 4.81
CA CYS A 135 -22.35 23.92 4.78
C CYS A 135 -22.25 25.12 3.84
N SER A 136 -22.96 25.07 2.71
CA SER A 136 -22.94 26.18 1.75
C SER A 136 -23.53 27.47 2.32
N GLU A 137 -24.59 27.37 3.12
CA GLU A 137 -25.17 28.53 3.83
C GLU A 137 -24.28 28.99 4.97
N ASN A 138 -23.67 28.06 5.72
CA ASN A 138 -22.70 28.38 6.76
C ASN A 138 -21.51 29.16 6.19
N PHE A 139 -20.99 28.75 5.03
CA PHE A 139 -19.94 29.47 4.32
C PHE A 139 -20.37 30.86 3.88
N ASN A 140 -21.57 31.01 3.32
CA ASN A 140 -22.09 32.32 2.94
C ASN A 140 -22.11 33.30 4.13
N GLN A 141 -22.45 32.83 5.34
CA GLN A 141 -22.47 33.66 6.54
C GLN A 141 -21.06 34.13 6.96
N VAL A 142 -20.09 33.21 6.99
CA VAL A 142 -18.73 33.53 7.48
C VAL A 142 -17.84 34.21 6.45
N LEU A 143 -18.16 34.09 5.16
CA LEU A 143 -17.42 34.73 4.07
C LEU A 143 -17.93 36.14 3.73
N GLN A 144 -19.16 36.49 4.11
CA GLN A 144 -19.75 37.81 3.88
C GLN A 144 -18.88 38.99 4.38
N PRO A 145 -18.25 38.93 5.57
CA PRO A 145 -17.36 40.01 6.04
C PRO A 145 -16.12 40.24 5.16
N TYR A 146 -15.74 39.25 4.34
CA TYR A 146 -14.59 39.32 3.44
C TYR A 146 -14.96 39.77 2.02
N GLY A 147 -16.22 40.19 1.80
CA GLY A 147 -16.70 40.68 0.51
C GLY A 147 -16.94 39.57 -0.53
N ILE A 148 -16.93 38.31 -0.11
CA ILE A 148 -17.20 37.16 -0.98
C ILE A 148 -18.71 36.96 -1.09
N ALA A 149 -19.22 36.99 -2.33
CA ALA A 149 -20.65 36.88 -2.60
C ALA A 149 -21.19 35.49 -2.24
N ALA A 150 -22.41 35.47 -1.69
CA ALA A 150 -23.12 34.23 -1.36
C ALA A 150 -23.42 33.40 -2.62
N ARG A 151 -23.36 32.08 -2.47
CA ARG A 151 -23.62 31.10 -3.54
C ARG A 151 -24.59 30.02 -3.07
N PRO A 152 -25.40 29.44 -3.98
CA PRO A 152 -26.29 28.34 -3.63
C PRO A 152 -25.54 27.04 -3.28
N GLY A 153 -24.28 26.90 -3.73
CA GLY A 153 -23.42 25.75 -3.44
C GLY A 153 -21.95 26.11 -3.63
N TRP A 154 -21.08 25.48 -2.85
CA TRP A 154 -19.63 25.73 -2.87
C TRP A 154 -18.86 24.49 -3.33
N ALA A 155 -17.90 24.67 -4.23
CA ALA A 155 -16.96 23.60 -4.60
C ALA A 155 -15.89 23.49 -3.51
N ALA A 156 -16.10 22.59 -2.55
CA ALA A 156 -15.23 22.40 -1.41
C ALA A 156 -14.37 21.14 -1.55
N ILE A 157 -13.35 21.05 -0.70
CA ILE A 157 -12.77 19.75 -0.35
C ILE A 157 -13.52 19.24 0.86
N ASN A 158 -14.13 18.08 0.72
CA ASN A 158 -14.98 17.44 1.70
C ASN A 158 -14.12 16.42 2.47
N PHE A 159 -13.37 16.90 3.45
CA PHE A 159 -12.52 16.04 4.29
C PHE A 159 -13.36 15.06 5.10
N PHE A 160 -12.83 13.83 5.20
CA PHE A 160 -13.41 12.66 5.87
C PHE A 160 -14.68 12.06 5.22
N PHE A 161 -15.23 12.70 4.18
CA PHE A 161 -16.35 12.12 3.44
C PHE A 161 -15.97 10.82 2.70
N ASN A 162 -16.82 9.81 2.85
CA ASN A 162 -16.70 8.54 2.16
C ASN A 162 -17.72 8.44 1.02
N THR A 163 -17.44 9.17 -0.06
CA THR A 163 -18.28 9.22 -1.27
C THR A 163 -17.88 8.13 -2.27
N GLU A 164 -18.87 7.44 -2.85
CA GLU A 164 -18.68 6.40 -3.86
C GLU A 164 -19.60 6.59 -5.06
N VAL A 165 -19.19 6.02 -6.20
CA VAL A 165 -20.06 5.84 -7.38
C VAL A 165 -20.33 4.34 -7.51
N ASP A 166 -21.58 3.93 -7.37
CA ASP A 166 -21.95 2.53 -7.39
C ASP A 166 -22.02 1.94 -8.81
N GLY A 167 -22.33 0.64 -8.92
CA GLY A 167 -22.42 -0.06 -10.20
C GLY A 167 -23.53 0.43 -11.14
N SER A 168 -24.48 1.23 -10.64
CA SER A 168 -25.52 1.89 -11.44
C SER A 168 -25.14 3.31 -11.86
N GLY A 169 -24.02 3.83 -11.36
CA GLY A 169 -23.58 5.20 -11.55
C GLY A 169 -24.20 6.19 -10.56
N ALA A 170 -24.88 5.71 -9.52
CA ALA A 170 -25.41 6.56 -8.46
C ALA A 170 -24.27 7.02 -7.54
N ILE A 171 -24.33 8.28 -7.12
CA ILE A 171 -23.43 8.81 -6.10
C ILE A 171 -24.03 8.52 -4.73
N VAL A 172 -23.27 7.84 -3.88
CA VAL A 172 -23.69 7.45 -2.54
C VAL A 172 -22.69 7.96 -1.51
N ALA A 173 -23.20 8.40 -0.36
CA ALA A 173 -22.40 8.65 0.82
C ALA A 173 -22.45 7.41 1.72
N ALA A 174 -21.31 7.06 2.30
CA ALA A 174 -21.19 6.10 3.37
C ALA A 174 -20.61 6.78 4.61
N GLU A 175 -20.68 6.10 5.75
CA GLU A 175 -20.12 6.62 7.00
C GLU A 175 -18.63 6.91 6.84
N SER A 176 -18.21 8.06 7.37
CA SER A 176 -16.82 8.49 7.40
C SER A 176 -15.92 7.44 8.07
N TRP A 177 -14.68 7.34 7.60
CA TRP A 177 -13.67 6.47 8.20
C TRP A 177 -12.94 7.10 9.39
N SER A 178 -13.16 8.40 9.62
CA SER A 178 -12.49 9.15 10.68
C SER A 178 -12.84 8.60 12.06
N ARG A 179 -11.84 8.58 12.92
CA ARG A 179 -11.96 8.24 14.34
C ARG A 179 -11.66 9.46 15.19
N PRO A 180 -12.03 9.46 16.48
CA PRO A 180 -11.69 10.58 17.36
C PRO A 180 -10.19 10.90 17.29
N GLY A 181 -9.89 12.15 16.96
CA GLY A 181 -8.54 12.68 16.80
C GLY A 181 -7.90 12.47 15.42
N ASP A 182 -8.59 11.86 14.45
CA ASP A 182 -8.09 11.82 13.06
C ASP A 182 -8.08 13.22 12.45
N TYR A 183 -7.10 13.50 11.59
CA TYR A 183 -6.88 14.82 11.04
C TYR A 183 -6.25 14.81 9.65
N VAL A 184 -6.41 15.93 8.96
CA VAL A 184 -5.56 16.35 7.84
C VAL A 184 -4.72 17.55 8.25
N LEU A 185 -3.45 17.58 7.86
CA LEU A 185 -2.52 18.68 8.06
C LEU A 185 -2.08 19.21 6.71
N LEU A 186 -2.38 20.49 6.46
CA LEU A 186 -2.25 21.15 5.17
C LEU A 186 -1.27 22.30 5.29
N GLN A 187 -0.24 22.40 4.46
CA GLN A 187 0.63 23.57 4.41
C GLN A 187 0.09 24.59 3.40
N ALA A 188 -0.08 25.84 3.81
CA ALA A 188 -0.40 26.95 2.91
C ALA A 188 0.79 27.28 2.02
N LYS A 189 0.58 27.34 0.70
CA LYS A 189 1.61 27.70 -0.29
C LYS A 189 1.61 29.19 -0.62
N GLN A 190 0.59 29.90 -0.18
CA GLN A 190 0.36 31.33 -0.37
C GLN A 190 -0.33 31.90 0.89
N ASN A 191 -0.55 33.21 0.94
CA ASN A 191 -1.46 33.78 1.94
C ASN A 191 -2.90 33.45 1.53
N LEU A 192 -3.65 32.85 2.44
CA LEU A 192 -5.00 32.34 2.18
C LEU A 192 -6.01 32.93 3.15
N LEU A 193 -7.22 33.16 2.65
CA LEU A 193 -8.43 33.06 3.46
C LEU A 193 -8.96 31.65 3.34
N CYS A 194 -9.12 30.96 4.45
CA CYS A 194 -9.69 29.63 4.51
C CYS A 194 -11.04 29.66 5.22
N ALA A 195 -11.90 28.69 4.94
CA ALA A 195 -13.08 28.43 5.74
C ALA A 195 -13.29 26.92 5.90
N SER A 196 -13.68 26.52 7.11
CA SER A 196 -14.04 25.13 7.44
C SER A 196 -15.45 25.10 8.00
N SER A 197 -16.23 24.08 7.62
CA SER A 197 -17.55 23.80 8.17
C SER A 197 -17.54 22.44 8.85
N ALA A 198 -18.20 22.33 10.01
CA ALA A 198 -18.60 21.03 10.56
C ALA A 198 -19.93 20.67 9.90
N CYS A 199 -19.93 19.64 9.05
CA CYS A 199 -21.10 19.28 8.27
C CYS A 199 -22.35 19.03 9.14
N PRO A 200 -23.51 19.68 8.87
CA PRO A 200 -24.75 19.46 9.60
C PRO A 200 -25.50 18.19 9.17
N ASP A 201 -25.01 17.45 8.17
CA ASP A 201 -25.80 16.37 7.56
C ASP A 201 -26.10 15.24 8.55
N ASP A 202 -27.37 15.05 8.86
CA ASP A 202 -27.90 13.99 9.72
C ASP A 202 -28.93 13.10 9.01
N ILE A 203 -29.18 13.34 7.72
CA ILE A 203 -30.18 12.62 6.94
C ILE A 203 -29.58 11.43 6.18
N ASP A 204 -28.26 11.39 6.03
CA ASP A 204 -27.51 10.34 5.38
C ASP A 204 -26.35 9.84 6.28
N PRO A 205 -25.67 8.72 5.93
CA PRO A 205 -24.68 8.11 6.81
C PRO A 205 -23.39 8.91 6.95
N ALA A 206 -23.13 9.98 6.16
CA ALA A 206 -21.83 10.65 6.08
C ALA A 206 -21.23 10.98 7.45
N ASN A 207 -22.03 11.58 8.34
CA ASN A 207 -21.63 11.93 9.72
C ASN A 207 -22.04 10.89 10.77
N GLY A 208 -22.32 9.65 10.38
CA GLY A 208 -22.88 8.63 11.27
C GLY A 208 -24.26 9.02 11.83
N TRP A 209 -25.04 9.82 11.07
CA TRP A 209 -26.33 10.40 11.49
C TRP A 209 -26.28 11.28 12.76
N GLN A 210 -25.09 11.64 13.23
CA GLN A 210 -24.93 12.45 14.43
C GLN A 210 -23.83 13.50 14.22
N PRO A 211 -24.17 14.67 13.65
CA PRO A 211 -23.23 15.77 13.52
C PRO A 211 -22.56 16.12 14.85
N THR A 212 -21.24 16.20 14.84
CA THR A 212 -20.39 16.58 15.97
C THR A 212 -19.45 17.72 15.60
N PRO A 213 -18.79 18.36 16.58
CA PRO A 213 -17.84 19.43 16.29
C PRO A 213 -16.56 18.92 15.61
N ILE A 214 -15.95 19.80 14.81
CA ILE A 214 -14.55 19.65 14.37
C ILE A 214 -13.68 20.69 15.06
N HIS A 215 -12.36 20.52 14.92
CA HIS A 215 -11.39 21.45 15.45
C HIS A 215 -10.37 21.85 14.40
N VAL A 216 -10.07 23.15 14.31
CA VAL A 216 -9.05 23.68 13.40
C VAL A 216 -7.91 24.30 14.21
N ARG A 217 -6.68 23.89 13.92
CA ARG A 217 -5.45 24.48 14.48
C ARG A 217 -4.58 25.04 13.37
N ILE A 218 -4.02 26.22 13.61
CA ILE A 218 -3.01 26.81 12.74
C ILE A 218 -1.66 26.73 13.45
N TYR A 219 -0.64 26.22 12.77
CA TYR A 219 0.74 26.15 13.27
C TYR A 219 1.65 27.16 12.57
N ALA A 220 2.68 27.60 13.29
CA ALA A 220 3.64 28.58 12.79
C ALA A 220 4.41 28.11 11.54
N ALA A 221 4.74 29.04 10.65
CA ALA A 221 5.51 28.74 9.42
C ALA A 221 6.96 28.28 9.68
N THR A 222 7.45 28.45 10.90
CA THR A 222 8.75 27.95 11.35
C THR A 222 8.74 26.45 11.62
N GLU A 223 7.57 25.83 11.78
CA GLU A 223 7.45 24.40 12.03
C GLU A 223 7.85 23.57 10.80
N ARG A 224 8.30 22.34 11.04
CA ARG A 224 8.65 21.38 9.99
C ARG A 224 8.05 20.03 10.33
N PHE A 225 6.91 19.73 9.74
CA PHE A 225 6.24 18.44 9.88
C PHE A 225 6.68 17.48 8.77
N PRO A 226 7.00 16.22 9.09
CA PRO A 226 7.30 15.22 8.08
C PRO A 226 6.04 14.89 7.28
N GLN A 227 6.21 14.66 5.98
CA GLN A 227 5.15 14.10 5.15
C GLN A 227 4.83 12.68 5.62
N ALA A 228 3.56 12.37 5.85
CA ALA A 228 3.14 11.03 6.24
C ALA A 228 1.66 10.75 5.96
N MET A 229 1.36 9.54 5.50
CA MET A 229 -0.01 9.01 5.51
C MET A 229 -0.20 8.15 6.77
N GLY A 230 -1.35 8.29 7.42
CA GLY A 230 -1.74 7.42 8.53
C GLY A 230 -2.35 6.13 8.01
N ARG A 231 -2.01 5.04 8.68
CA ARG A 231 -2.48 3.70 8.36
C ARG A 231 -2.86 2.96 9.63
N ARG A 232 -3.94 2.19 9.57
CA ARG A 232 -4.34 1.25 10.63
C ARG A 232 -4.22 -0.16 10.10
N ALA A 233 -3.41 -0.98 10.77
CA ALA A 233 -3.17 -2.36 10.37
C ALA A 233 -4.43 -3.25 10.49
N THR A 234 -5.28 -2.95 11.47
CA THR A 234 -6.53 -3.66 11.74
C THR A 234 -7.60 -2.66 12.18
N ALA A 235 -8.85 -3.10 12.25
CA ALA A 235 -9.96 -2.26 12.70
C ALA A 235 -9.74 -1.65 14.10
N THR A 236 -8.97 -2.30 14.97
CA THR A 236 -8.73 -1.83 16.35
C THR A 236 -7.33 -1.26 16.57
N ALA A 237 -6.44 -1.34 15.58
CA ALA A 237 -5.07 -0.85 15.71
C ALA A 237 -5.02 0.70 15.83
N PRO A 238 -4.09 1.24 16.64
CA PRO A 238 -3.79 2.66 16.59
C PRO A 238 -3.27 3.05 15.20
N VAL A 239 -3.48 4.31 14.83
CA VAL A 239 -2.92 4.85 13.59
C VAL A 239 -1.41 4.88 13.69
N ARG A 240 -0.74 4.46 12.61
CA ARG A 240 0.70 4.57 12.44
C ARG A 240 0.97 5.47 11.25
N MET A 241 1.83 6.46 11.44
CA MET A 241 2.25 7.34 10.38
C MET A 241 3.27 6.65 9.49
N THR A 242 3.22 6.95 8.20
CA THR A 242 4.25 6.57 7.24
C THR A 242 5.59 7.13 7.69
N GLN A 243 6.63 6.31 7.59
CA GLN A 243 7.97 6.65 8.05
C GLN A 243 9.02 6.42 6.95
N PRO A 244 10.17 7.11 7.03
CA PRO A 244 11.29 6.81 6.16
C PRO A 244 11.87 5.42 6.47
N SER A 245 12.35 4.75 5.43
CA SER A 245 13.28 3.63 5.57
C SER A 245 14.70 4.15 5.88
N ALA A 246 15.64 3.23 6.01
CA ALA A 246 17.06 3.56 6.22
C ALA A 246 17.71 4.17 4.98
N PHE A 247 17.05 4.03 3.83
CA PHE A 247 17.55 4.43 2.52
C PHE A 247 16.82 5.66 1.99
N THR A 248 15.68 6.06 2.59
CA THR A 248 14.85 7.18 2.14
C THR A 248 15.64 8.47 1.96
N ALA A 249 16.55 8.80 2.87
CA ALA A 249 17.37 10.01 2.77
C ALA A 249 18.27 10.03 1.52
N ARG A 250 18.70 8.87 1.00
CA ARG A 250 19.45 8.76 -0.27
C ARG A 250 18.52 8.71 -1.46
N ILE A 251 17.44 7.94 -1.37
CA ILE A 251 16.41 7.83 -2.41
C ILE A 251 15.83 9.21 -2.76
N GLN A 252 15.52 10.03 -1.76
CA GLN A 252 14.97 11.38 -1.95
C GLN A 252 15.92 12.36 -2.65
N THR A 253 17.24 12.07 -2.69
CA THR A 253 18.18 12.86 -3.51
C THR A 253 18.11 12.52 -5.00
N LEU A 254 17.48 11.38 -5.34
CA LEU A 254 17.44 10.82 -6.69
C LEU A 254 16.04 10.85 -7.31
N THR A 255 15.00 10.96 -6.47
CA THR A 255 13.60 11.01 -6.92
C THR A 255 12.70 11.65 -5.87
N ASP A 256 11.68 12.35 -6.32
CA ASP A 256 10.52 12.81 -5.55
C ASP A 256 9.29 11.92 -5.78
N HIS A 257 9.37 10.94 -6.68
CA HIS A 257 8.28 10.04 -7.03
C HIS A 257 8.16 8.87 -6.03
N LEU A 258 7.75 9.23 -4.81
CA LEU A 258 7.51 8.32 -3.69
C LEU A 258 6.02 8.07 -3.51
N SER A 259 5.65 6.87 -3.05
CA SER A 259 4.31 6.57 -2.55
C SER A 259 4.39 5.90 -1.18
N GLU A 260 3.29 5.92 -0.44
CA GLU A 260 3.14 5.06 0.74
C GLU A 260 3.00 3.60 0.28
N TYR A 261 3.68 2.70 0.99
CA TYR A 261 3.42 1.27 0.94
C TYR A 261 3.75 0.66 2.29
N ASN A 262 2.76 0.07 2.96
CA ASN A 262 2.94 -0.61 4.24
C ASN A 262 3.64 0.26 5.29
N GLY A 263 3.27 1.53 5.41
CA GLY A 263 3.80 2.49 6.39
C GLY A 263 5.20 3.00 6.06
N PHE A 264 5.71 2.78 4.85
CA PHE A 264 7.00 3.31 4.41
C PHE A 264 6.86 4.10 3.11
N TRP A 265 7.73 5.10 2.95
CA TRP A 265 7.93 5.78 1.67
C TRP A 265 8.76 4.91 0.73
N VAL A 266 8.18 4.50 -0.40
CA VAL A 266 8.84 3.67 -1.42
C VAL A 266 8.93 4.41 -2.76
N PRO A 267 10.06 4.30 -3.50
CA PRO A 267 10.19 4.91 -4.81
C PRO A 267 9.40 4.14 -5.88
N GLN A 268 8.53 4.85 -6.60
CA GLN A 268 7.83 4.30 -7.76
C GLN A 268 8.74 4.22 -8.98
N SER A 269 9.55 5.26 -9.18
CA SER A 269 10.56 5.35 -10.23
C SER A 269 11.63 6.39 -9.88
N PHE A 270 12.77 6.34 -10.54
CA PHE A 270 13.85 7.31 -10.46
C PHE A 270 13.85 8.21 -11.70
N ALA A 271 13.36 9.45 -11.52
CA ALA A 271 13.00 10.38 -12.60
C ALA A 271 14.12 10.66 -13.62
N TYR A 272 15.39 10.64 -13.21
CA TYR A 272 16.52 10.98 -14.08
C TYR A 272 16.86 9.90 -15.12
N ARG A 273 16.49 8.63 -14.88
CA ARG A 273 16.87 7.48 -15.75
C ARG A 273 15.66 6.84 -16.42
N GLY A 274 14.47 6.95 -15.79
CA GLY A 274 13.20 6.45 -16.30
C GLY A 274 13.04 4.93 -16.18
N LEU A 275 11.78 4.47 -16.21
CA LEU A 275 11.40 3.06 -16.01
C LEU A 275 12.10 2.07 -16.95
N HIS A 276 12.47 2.52 -18.15
CA HIS A 276 13.12 1.66 -19.14
C HIS A 276 14.57 1.33 -18.76
N ASP A 277 15.35 2.31 -18.30
CA ASP A 277 16.74 2.06 -17.91
C ASP A 277 16.82 1.28 -16.59
N GLU A 278 15.92 1.54 -15.64
CA GLU A 278 15.82 0.73 -14.40
C GLU A 278 15.62 -0.76 -14.72
N TYR A 279 14.73 -1.05 -15.67
CA TYR A 279 14.46 -2.42 -16.12
C TYR A 279 15.69 -3.07 -16.75
N TRP A 280 16.39 -2.38 -17.67
CA TRP A 280 17.59 -2.95 -18.30
C TRP A 280 18.77 -3.03 -17.34
N ALA A 281 18.88 -2.12 -16.37
CA ALA A 281 19.85 -2.24 -15.29
C ALA A 281 19.66 -3.56 -14.52
N LEU A 282 18.42 -3.93 -14.19
CA LEU A 282 18.13 -5.22 -13.56
C LEU A 282 18.53 -6.40 -14.44
N ARG A 283 18.15 -6.38 -15.73
CA ARG A 283 18.32 -7.51 -16.65
C ARG A 283 19.78 -7.74 -17.06
N GLU A 284 20.55 -6.67 -17.18
CA GLU A 284 21.91 -6.71 -17.75
C GLU A 284 23.02 -6.44 -16.74
N ARG A 285 22.71 -5.77 -15.62
CA ARG A 285 23.71 -5.28 -14.67
C ARG A 285 23.36 -5.68 -13.23
N ALA A 286 23.07 -4.69 -12.38
CA ALA A 286 22.56 -4.88 -11.04
C ALA A 286 21.75 -3.64 -10.63
N VAL A 287 20.84 -3.83 -9.67
CA VAL A 287 20.00 -2.77 -9.10
C VAL A 287 19.90 -2.88 -7.58
N LEU A 288 19.65 -1.74 -6.93
CA LEU A 288 19.23 -1.66 -5.54
C LEU A 288 17.72 -1.39 -5.44
N LEU A 289 17.00 -2.19 -4.66
CA LEU A 289 15.59 -1.96 -4.33
C LEU A 289 15.38 -1.91 -2.82
N ASP A 290 14.62 -0.91 -2.37
CA ASP A 290 14.21 -0.81 -0.97
C ASP A 290 12.95 -1.66 -0.72
N LEU A 291 13.13 -2.77 -0.01
CA LEU A 291 12.05 -3.67 0.40
C LEU A 291 11.81 -3.60 1.91
N SER A 292 12.18 -2.47 2.55
CA SER A 292 12.01 -2.27 3.99
C SER A 292 10.55 -2.34 4.43
N ALA A 293 9.61 -2.06 3.53
CA ALA A 293 8.17 -2.15 3.75
C ALA A 293 7.66 -3.58 4.03
N LEU A 294 8.40 -4.63 3.63
CA LEU A 294 8.06 -6.02 3.98
C LEU A 294 8.07 -6.23 5.50
N ARG A 295 7.18 -7.09 5.98
CA ARG A 295 6.99 -7.34 7.40
C ARG A 295 7.90 -8.44 7.87
N LYS A 296 8.62 -8.20 8.97
CA LYS A 296 9.53 -9.16 9.58
C LYS A 296 9.07 -9.43 11.00
N PHE A 297 8.99 -10.72 11.33
CA PHE A 297 8.63 -11.21 12.64
C PHE A 297 9.66 -12.23 13.09
N ASP A 298 10.27 -12.00 14.25
CA ASP A 298 11.09 -13.00 14.91
C ASP A 298 10.19 -13.87 15.79
N LEU A 299 10.35 -15.18 15.65
CA LEU A 299 9.63 -16.20 16.41
C LEU A 299 10.67 -16.99 17.21
N SER A 300 10.59 -16.89 18.53
CA SER A 300 11.51 -17.58 19.43
C SER A 300 10.78 -18.38 20.50
N GLY A 301 11.39 -19.49 20.92
CA GLY A 301 10.88 -20.34 21.99
C GLY A 301 10.71 -21.80 21.58
N ARG A 302 10.49 -22.66 22.59
CA ARG A 302 10.47 -24.13 22.44
C ARG A 302 9.44 -24.64 21.44
N ASP A 303 8.35 -23.89 21.24
CA ASP A 303 7.25 -24.27 20.34
C ASP A 303 7.27 -23.49 19.02
N ALA A 304 8.32 -22.71 18.71
CA ALA A 304 8.37 -21.88 17.49
C ALA A 304 8.22 -22.72 16.21
N LEU A 305 8.92 -23.86 16.15
CA LEU A 305 8.76 -24.82 15.06
C LEU A 305 7.34 -25.39 15.00
N ASN A 306 6.74 -25.71 16.15
CA ASN A 306 5.38 -26.28 16.22
C ASN A 306 4.34 -25.28 15.70
N LEU A 307 4.46 -24.00 16.07
CA LEU A 307 3.63 -22.92 15.56
C LEU A 307 3.77 -22.80 14.03
N LEU A 308 5.00 -22.73 13.52
CA LEU A 308 5.23 -22.61 12.08
C LEU A 308 4.76 -23.87 11.32
N GLN A 309 4.96 -25.07 11.88
CA GLN A 309 4.41 -26.31 11.32
C GLN A 309 2.88 -26.31 11.33
N MET A 310 2.22 -25.65 12.29
CA MET A 310 0.77 -25.54 12.32
C MET A 310 0.23 -24.48 11.34
N ALA A 311 0.86 -23.31 11.26
CA ALA A 311 0.35 -22.16 10.53
C ALA A 311 0.75 -22.13 9.04
N PHE A 312 1.95 -22.61 8.68
CA PHE A 312 2.45 -22.58 7.30
C PHE A 312 2.07 -23.83 6.49
N SER A 313 1.86 -23.64 5.19
CA SER A 313 1.69 -24.74 4.24
C SER A 313 2.96 -25.58 4.03
N ARG A 314 4.14 -24.97 4.20
CA ARG A 314 5.45 -25.59 3.97
C ARG A 314 5.87 -26.47 5.16
N ASP A 315 6.74 -27.45 4.91
CA ASP A 315 7.34 -28.30 5.94
C ASP A 315 8.64 -27.64 6.45
N VAL A 316 8.49 -26.78 7.44
CA VAL A 316 9.55 -25.99 8.09
C VAL A 316 10.51 -26.88 8.85
N ALA A 317 10.08 -28.05 9.33
CA ALA A 317 10.93 -29.03 10.02
C ALA A 317 12.06 -29.60 9.14
N LYS A 318 12.00 -29.38 7.81
CA LYS A 318 13.06 -29.78 6.87
C LYS A 318 14.10 -28.70 6.63
N LEU A 319 13.93 -27.50 7.18
CA LEU A 319 14.90 -26.43 7.04
C LEU A 319 16.07 -26.69 7.96
N GLU A 320 17.27 -26.63 7.39
CA GLU A 320 18.50 -26.56 8.16
C GLU A 320 18.71 -25.13 8.67
N ILE A 321 19.46 -24.97 9.76
CA ILE A 321 19.92 -23.66 10.22
C ILE A 321 20.69 -22.97 9.08
N GLY A 322 20.36 -21.71 8.78
CA GLY A 322 20.91 -20.98 7.62
C GLY A 322 20.14 -21.20 6.31
N GLN A 323 19.03 -21.92 6.34
CA GLN A 323 18.12 -22.12 5.22
C GLN A 323 16.81 -21.37 5.40
N SER A 324 16.27 -20.87 4.29
CA SER A 324 14.95 -20.29 4.23
C SER A 324 14.03 -21.06 3.28
N ALA A 325 12.72 -20.84 3.36
CA ALA A 325 11.78 -21.36 2.38
C ALA A 325 10.56 -20.48 2.24
N TYR A 326 10.10 -20.37 1.00
CA TYR A 326 8.84 -19.75 0.66
C TYR A 326 7.65 -20.68 0.95
N GLY A 327 6.58 -20.10 1.47
CA GLY A 327 5.31 -20.77 1.76
C GLY A 327 4.21 -19.75 2.01
N CYS A 328 3.07 -20.22 2.50
CA CYS A 328 1.95 -19.35 2.83
C CYS A 328 1.33 -19.69 4.18
N LEU A 329 0.80 -18.66 4.84
CA LEU A 329 -0.12 -18.75 5.95
C LEU A 329 -1.51 -19.05 5.41
N LEU A 330 -2.26 -19.90 6.11
CA LEU A 330 -3.57 -20.36 5.65
C LEU A 330 -4.63 -20.13 6.72
N ASN A 331 -5.85 -19.83 6.27
CA ASN A 331 -7.03 -19.88 7.11
C ASN A 331 -7.62 -21.32 7.12
N PRO A 332 -8.58 -21.62 8.02
CA PRO A 332 -9.16 -22.97 8.12
C PRO A 332 -9.85 -23.47 6.84
N HIS A 333 -10.30 -22.57 5.97
CA HIS A 333 -10.96 -22.87 4.71
C HIS A 333 -9.97 -23.11 3.55
N GLY A 334 -8.66 -23.00 3.83
CA GLY A 334 -7.59 -23.25 2.86
C GLY A 334 -7.26 -22.05 1.98
N GLY A 335 -7.82 -20.87 2.25
CA GLY A 335 -7.44 -19.62 1.60
C GLY A 335 -6.15 -19.05 2.19
N MET A 336 -5.42 -18.28 1.39
CA MET A 336 -4.13 -17.69 1.75
C MET A 336 -4.32 -16.43 2.60
N VAL A 337 -3.86 -16.46 3.85
CA VAL A 337 -3.84 -15.27 4.72
C VAL A 337 -2.74 -14.31 4.27
N ASP A 338 -1.55 -14.86 4.06
CA ASP A 338 -0.41 -14.17 3.43
C ASP A 338 0.57 -15.20 2.87
N ASP A 339 1.53 -14.76 2.09
CA ASP A 339 2.69 -15.54 1.66
C ASP A 339 4.00 -14.96 2.21
N GLY A 340 5.11 -15.65 1.98
CA GLY A 340 6.42 -15.13 2.33
C GLY A 340 7.44 -16.20 2.66
N ILE A 341 8.52 -15.78 3.31
CA ILE A 341 9.72 -16.59 3.51
C ILE A 341 9.98 -16.80 5.00
N VAL A 342 10.12 -18.07 5.39
CA VAL A 342 10.55 -18.46 6.75
C VAL A 342 12.04 -18.78 6.73
N PHE A 343 12.80 -18.17 7.63
CA PHE A 343 14.23 -18.35 7.85
C PHE A 343 14.43 -19.18 9.12
N CYS A 344 15.24 -20.25 9.04
CA CYS A 344 15.65 -21.05 10.19
C CYS A 344 16.94 -20.48 10.79
N LEU A 345 16.83 -19.60 11.78
CA LEU A 345 17.96 -18.91 12.41
C LEU A 345 18.69 -19.79 13.45
N GLY A 346 17.99 -20.77 14.02
CA GLY A 346 18.48 -21.71 15.01
C GLY A 346 17.39 -22.74 15.37
N GLU A 347 17.68 -23.68 16.27
CA GLU A 347 16.74 -24.75 16.62
C GLU A 347 15.36 -24.25 17.11
N GLN A 348 15.37 -23.12 17.83
CA GLN A 348 14.19 -22.50 18.44
C GLN A 348 14.00 -21.04 17.99
N ASN A 349 14.72 -20.60 16.94
CA ASN A 349 14.70 -19.22 16.47
C ASN A 349 14.42 -19.21 14.97
N TYR A 350 13.36 -18.52 14.59
CA TYR A 350 12.92 -18.39 13.21
C TYR A 350 12.59 -16.94 12.91
N ARG A 351 12.68 -16.57 11.63
CA ARG A 351 12.17 -15.29 11.16
C ARG A 351 11.21 -15.51 10.02
N TYR A 352 10.04 -14.90 10.10
CA TYR A 352 9.09 -14.84 9.00
C TYR A 352 9.15 -13.46 8.36
N VAL A 353 9.34 -13.43 7.04
CA VAL A 353 9.22 -12.23 6.22
C VAL A 353 7.97 -12.37 5.33
N GLY A 354 6.93 -11.60 5.65
CA GLY A 354 5.66 -11.53 4.93
C GLY A 354 5.36 -10.12 4.44
N ASN A 355 4.11 -9.86 4.10
CA ASN A 355 3.64 -8.57 3.60
C ASN A 355 2.69 -7.87 4.60
N CYS A 356 1.94 -8.62 5.41
CA CYS A 356 0.82 -8.08 6.17
C CYS A 356 1.15 -7.84 7.66
N ASP A 357 0.72 -6.68 8.18
CA ASP A 357 0.86 -6.37 9.61
C ASP A 357 0.09 -7.35 10.51
N SER A 358 -1.05 -7.84 10.01
CA SER A 358 -1.96 -8.76 10.70
C SER A 358 -1.39 -10.16 10.92
N ASP A 359 -0.29 -10.52 10.27
CA ASP A 359 0.31 -11.86 10.39
C ASP A 359 0.75 -12.18 11.81
N ALA A 360 1.27 -11.19 12.54
CA ALA A 360 1.63 -11.37 13.94
C ALA A 360 0.41 -11.71 14.79
N ASP A 361 -0.72 -11.05 14.56
CA ASP A 361 -1.94 -11.28 15.31
C ASP A 361 -2.53 -12.65 14.97
N TRP A 362 -2.50 -13.03 13.70
CA TRP A 362 -2.86 -14.37 13.26
C TRP A 362 -1.98 -15.45 13.92
N LEU A 363 -0.66 -15.30 13.89
CA LEU A 363 0.28 -16.25 14.50
C LEU A 363 0.10 -16.33 16.02
N ARG A 364 -0.16 -15.21 16.71
CA ARG A 364 -0.48 -15.18 18.15
C ARG A 364 -1.78 -15.91 18.45
N GLN A 365 -2.81 -15.72 17.62
CA GLN A 365 -4.08 -16.43 17.76
C GLN A 365 -3.87 -17.95 17.63
N VAL A 366 -3.11 -18.39 16.62
CA VAL A 366 -2.79 -19.82 16.42
C VAL A 366 -1.98 -20.36 17.62
N ALA A 367 -0.99 -19.62 18.11
CA ALA A 367 -0.20 -20.01 19.28
C ALA A 367 -1.08 -20.19 20.52
N ALA A 368 -1.97 -19.22 20.80
CA ALA A 368 -2.88 -19.27 21.94
C ALA A 368 -3.86 -20.45 21.85
N GLN A 369 -4.45 -20.70 20.68
CA GLN A 369 -5.39 -21.81 20.47
C GLN A 369 -4.76 -23.20 20.66
N ASN A 370 -3.45 -23.32 20.40
CA ASN A 370 -2.73 -24.59 20.51
C ASN A 370 -1.88 -24.70 21.79
N GLY A 371 -1.89 -23.66 22.65
CA GLY A 371 -1.09 -23.63 23.89
C GLY A 371 0.43 -23.60 23.65
N PHE A 372 0.88 -23.05 22.52
CA PHE A 372 2.30 -22.97 22.18
C PHE A 372 3.00 -21.84 22.92
N ALA A 373 4.15 -22.13 23.53
CA ALA A 373 5.01 -21.13 24.14
C ALA A 373 5.99 -20.55 23.12
N VAL A 374 5.58 -19.46 22.46
CA VAL A 374 6.35 -18.75 21.43
C VAL A 374 6.23 -17.25 21.65
N GLU A 375 7.36 -16.55 21.62
CA GLU A 375 7.41 -15.10 21.52
C GLU A 375 7.42 -14.70 20.03
N ILE A 376 6.52 -13.79 19.65
CA ILE A 376 6.39 -13.27 18.28
C ILE A 376 6.61 -11.76 18.32
N GLN A 377 7.81 -11.35 17.88
CA GLN A 377 8.25 -9.96 17.90
C GLN A 377 8.25 -9.38 16.48
N PRO A 378 7.41 -8.39 16.18
CA PRO A 378 7.56 -7.58 14.97
C PRO A 378 8.85 -6.77 15.04
N ILE A 379 9.71 -6.91 14.03
CA ILE A 379 11.04 -6.27 13.98
C ILE A 379 11.25 -5.44 12.70
N SER A 380 10.18 -5.15 11.95
CA SER A 380 10.25 -4.42 10.68
C SER A 380 10.92 -3.04 10.80
N HIS A 381 10.82 -2.38 11.96
CA HIS A 381 11.45 -1.08 12.24
C HIS A 381 12.92 -1.19 12.64
N GLU A 382 13.38 -2.38 13.05
CA GLU A 382 14.75 -2.64 13.50
C GLU A 382 15.60 -3.30 12.43
N LEU A 383 14.95 -3.82 11.37
CA LEU A 383 15.58 -4.57 10.30
C LEU A 383 15.04 -4.15 8.92
N HIS A 384 15.77 -3.25 8.27
CA HIS A 384 15.46 -2.75 6.94
C HIS A 384 16.10 -3.63 5.87
N ASN A 385 15.51 -3.68 4.68
CA ASN A 385 15.85 -4.66 3.64
C ASN A 385 16.20 -3.96 2.33
N LEU A 386 17.45 -4.10 1.89
CA LEU A 386 17.93 -3.61 0.61
C LEU A 386 18.23 -4.81 -0.30
N ALA A 387 17.48 -4.94 -1.39
CA ALA A 387 17.72 -6.00 -2.37
C ALA A 387 18.74 -5.55 -3.42
N LEU A 388 19.85 -6.28 -3.55
CA LEU A 388 20.80 -6.15 -4.65
C LEU A 388 20.53 -7.27 -5.67
N GLN A 389 19.96 -6.92 -6.82
CA GLN A 389 19.43 -7.89 -7.78
C GLN A 389 20.00 -7.64 -9.19
N GLY A 390 20.19 -8.69 -9.98
CA GLY A 390 20.74 -8.64 -11.34
C GLY A 390 21.98 -9.53 -11.51
N PRO A 391 22.36 -9.85 -12.76
CA PRO A 391 23.44 -10.80 -13.06
C PRO A 391 24.81 -10.42 -12.47
N LEU A 392 25.08 -9.13 -12.25
CA LEU A 392 26.36 -8.65 -11.70
C LEU A 392 26.34 -8.50 -10.16
N SER A 393 25.22 -8.82 -9.51
CA SER A 393 25.04 -8.65 -8.05
C SER A 393 26.10 -9.40 -7.22
N ARG A 394 26.40 -10.66 -7.59
CA ARG A 394 27.40 -11.49 -6.90
C ARG A 394 28.81 -10.93 -7.05
N ASP A 395 29.21 -10.60 -8.27
CA ASP A 395 30.55 -10.08 -8.55
C ASP A 395 30.79 -8.73 -7.87
N LEU A 396 29.76 -7.88 -7.82
CA LEU A 396 29.77 -6.62 -7.09
C LEU A 396 29.95 -6.82 -5.57
N LEU A 397 29.21 -7.78 -5.01
CA LEU A 397 29.20 -8.02 -3.57
C LEU A 397 30.44 -8.78 -3.08
N ARG A 398 31.02 -9.66 -3.91
CA ARG A 398 32.18 -10.52 -3.58
C ARG A 398 33.34 -9.78 -2.90
N PRO A 399 33.85 -8.64 -3.39
CA PRO A 399 34.98 -7.96 -2.76
C PRO A 399 34.63 -7.18 -1.48
N LEU A 400 33.34 -6.97 -1.19
CA LEU A 400 32.89 -6.14 -0.06
C LEU A 400 32.48 -6.96 1.16
N VAL A 401 32.20 -8.24 0.95
CA VAL A 401 31.53 -9.10 1.93
C VAL A 401 32.52 -9.94 2.71
N GLU A 402 32.36 -9.94 4.03
CA GLU A 402 33.01 -10.85 4.96
C GLU A 402 31.92 -11.63 5.70
N LEU A 403 31.84 -12.95 5.51
CA LEU A 403 30.81 -13.79 6.12
C LEU A 403 31.25 -14.35 7.47
N ASP A 404 30.31 -14.40 8.41
CA ASP A 404 30.52 -15.10 9.68
C ASP A 404 30.40 -16.62 9.47
N SER A 405 31.07 -17.40 10.33
CA SER A 405 31.00 -18.87 10.27
C SER A 405 29.68 -19.46 10.77
N GLY A 406 28.74 -18.64 11.29
CA GLY A 406 27.57 -19.10 12.05
C GLY A 406 26.55 -19.93 11.26
N TYR A 407 26.52 -19.80 9.93
CA TYR A 407 25.50 -20.44 9.07
C TYR A 407 26.09 -21.40 8.03
N GLY A 408 27.35 -21.83 8.21
CA GLY A 408 27.96 -22.88 7.37
C GLY A 408 28.22 -22.46 5.92
N VAL A 409 28.26 -21.15 5.63
CA VAL A 409 28.62 -20.59 4.32
C VAL A 409 29.91 -19.79 4.49
N ALA A 410 31.03 -20.27 3.94
CA ALA A 410 32.33 -19.62 4.07
C ALA A 410 32.53 -18.48 3.07
N HIS A 411 31.96 -18.62 1.87
CA HIS A 411 32.11 -17.65 0.77
C HIS A 411 30.78 -17.41 0.07
N LEU A 412 30.60 -16.20 -0.47
CA LEU A 412 29.39 -15.80 -1.19
C LEU A 412 29.06 -16.75 -2.36
N ASP A 413 30.07 -17.24 -3.08
CA ASP A 413 29.91 -18.15 -4.22
C ASP A 413 29.34 -19.53 -3.81
N GLN A 414 29.45 -19.90 -2.52
CA GLN A 414 28.92 -21.15 -1.97
C GLN A 414 27.49 -21.00 -1.42
N MET A 415 27.01 -19.75 -1.27
CA MET A 415 25.68 -19.50 -0.74
C MET A 415 24.65 -20.00 -1.75
N GLY A 416 23.99 -21.14 -1.48
CA GLY A 416 22.93 -21.70 -2.33
C GLY A 416 21.66 -20.83 -2.36
N TYR A 417 20.80 -21.03 -3.36
CA TYR A 417 19.49 -20.37 -3.40
C TYR A 417 18.66 -20.74 -2.16
N PHE A 418 17.98 -19.76 -1.54
CA PHE A 418 17.31 -19.92 -0.23
C PHE A 418 18.27 -20.32 0.91
N ARG A 419 19.54 -19.95 0.83
CA ARG A 419 20.48 -19.93 1.96
C ARG A 419 20.79 -18.50 2.35
N PHE A 420 21.13 -18.30 3.60
CA PHE A 420 21.53 -17.01 4.13
C PHE A 420 22.69 -17.16 5.12
N ALA A 421 23.37 -16.05 5.38
CA ALA A 421 24.39 -15.96 6.42
C ALA A 421 24.39 -14.56 7.04
N THR A 422 25.00 -14.41 8.20
CA THR A 422 25.38 -13.10 8.74
C THR A 422 26.80 -12.77 8.33
N GLY A 423 27.13 -11.49 8.37
CA GLY A 423 28.46 -11.01 8.07
C GLY A 423 28.48 -9.50 8.02
N GLN A 424 29.43 -8.96 7.27
CA GLN A 424 29.60 -7.53 7.09
C GLN A 424 29.80 -7.19 5.62
N ILE A 425 29.30 -6.02 5.23
CA ILE A 425 29.59 -5.40 3.93
C ILE A 425 30.25 -4.06 4.22
N ALA A 426 31.50 -3.87 3.81
CA ALA A 426 32.26 -2.65 4.12
C ALA A 426 32.22 -2.28 5.63
N ASN A 427 32.45 -3.27 6.50
CA ASN A 427 32.36 -3.18 7.98
C ASN A 427 30.96 -2.89 8.55
N ILE A 428 29.89 -3.05 7.76
CA ILE A 428 28.52 -2.86 8.20
C ILE A 428 27.87 -4.23 8.46
N PRO A 429 27.41 -4.52 9.69
CA PRO A 429 26.73 -5.78 10.00
C PRO A 429 25.44 -5.95 9.20
N VAL A 430 25.31 -7.12 8.56
CA VAL A 430 24.16 -7.48 7.72
C VAL A 430 23.81 -8.96 7.86
N LEU A 431 22.54 -9.29 7.62
CA LEU A 431 22.14 -10.64 7.19
C LEU A 431 21.95 -10.62 5.68
N ILE A 432 22.58 -11.57 5.00
CA ILE A 432 22.63 -11.68 3.54
C ILE A 432 21.88 -12.94 3.15
N SER A 433 20.77 -12.78 2.43
CA SER A 433 19.92 -13.88 1.96
C SER A 433 20.03 -14.00 0.44
N ARG A 434 20.32 -15.18 -0.10
CA ARG A 434 20.22 -15.44 -1.54
C ARG A 434 18.77 -15.72 -1.93
N THR A 435 17.97 -14.65 -1.88
CA THR A 435 16.55 -14.57 -2.26
C THR A 435 16.32 -13.30 -3.09
N GLY A 436 15.13 -13.18 -3.69
CA GLY A 436 14.78 -12.02 -4.49
C GLY A 436 13.40 -12.13 -5.12
N TYR A 437 12.86 -10.98 -5.52
CA TYR A 437 11.51 -10.84 -6.07
C TYR A 437 11.50 -10.33 -7.54
N THR A 438 12.59 -10.58 -8.27
CA THR A 438 12.83 -10.00 -9.61
C THR A 438 12.98 -11.04 -10.75
N GLY A 439 13.10 -12.31 -10.39
CA GLY A 439 13.48 -13.39 -11.33
C GLY A 439 14.97 -13.39 -11.73
N GLU A 440 15.81 -12.54 -11.12
CA GLU A 440 17.26 -12.51 -11.35
C GLU A 440 18.05 -13.18 -10.23
N LEU A 441 19.34 -13.41 -10.48
CA LEU A 441 20.31 -13.60 -9.41
C LEU A 441 20.30 -12.38 -8.49
N GLY A 442 20.40 -12.58 -7.18
CA GLY A 442 20.53 -11.47 -6.26
C GLY A 442 20.56 -11.88 -4.80
N TYR A 443 20.65 -10.86 -3.96
CA TYR A 443 20.70 -10.98 -2.51
C TYR A 443 19.78 -9.94 -1.87
N GLU A 444 19.15 -10.30 -0.76
CA GLU A 444 18.47 -9.39 0.15
C GLU A 444 19.38 -9.12 1.35
N LEU A 445 19.63 -7.84 1.61
CA LEU A 445 20.56 -7.34 2.62
C LEU A 445 19.75 -6.72 3.75
N PHE A 446 19.65 -7.44 4.85
CA PHE A 446 18.95 -7.00 6.05
C PHE A 446 19.93 -6.27 6.96
N VAL A 447 19.60 -5.02 7.32
CA VAL A 447 20.50 -4.11 8.03
C VAL A 447 19.75 -3.30 9.08
N HIS A 448 20.44 -2.96 10.17
CA HIS A 448 19.90 -2.01 11.15
C HIS A 448 19.74 -0.61 10.54
N PRO A 449 18.64 0.12 10.80
CA PRO A 449 18.36 1.38 10.12
C PRO A 449 19.46 2.44 10.23
N GLN A 450 20.18 2.49 11.35
CA GLN A 450 21.29 3.43 11.56
C GLN A 450 22.42 3.27 10.53
N ASN A 451 22.59 2.08 9.95
CA ASN A 451 23.67 1.79 9.00
C ASN A 451 23.22 1.82 7.53
N GLY A 452 21.92 1.98 7.25
CA GLY A 452 21.41 1.80 5.88
C GLY A 452 21.92 2.84 4.88
N ALA A 453 22.07 4.10 5.29
CA ALA A 453 22.65 5.14 4.43
C ALA A 453 24.11 4.83 4.06
N ALA A 454 24.91 4.34 5.02
CA ALA A 454 26.29 3.94 4.78
C ALA A 454 26.37 2.69 3.87
N LEU A 455 25.47 1.72 4.06
CA LEU A 455 25.39 0.52 3.21
C LEU A 455 25.04 0.90 1.77
N TRP A 456 24.06 1.78 1.58
CA TRP A 456 23.67 2.32 0.28
C TRP A 456 24.87 2.97 -0.42
N ASP A 457 25.57 3.87 0.28
CA ASP A 457 26.69 4.61 -0.29
C ASP A 457 27.84 3.66 -0.68
N ALA A 458 28.17 2.67 0.17
CA ALA A 458 29.20 1.68 -0.11
C ALA A 458 28.87 0.83 -1.37
N LEU A 459 27.63 0.38 -1.50
CA LEU A 459 27.19 -0.40 -2.67
C LEU A 459 27.14 0.45 -3.94
N MET A 460 26.59 1.66 -3.87
CA MET A 460 26.54 2.59 -5.01
C MET A 460 27.94 2.97 -5.50
N GLN A 461 28.89 3.19 -4.59
CA GLN A 461 30.28 3.47 -4.93
C GLN A 461 30.95 2.27 -5.61
N ALA A 462 30.82 1.07 -5.03
CA ALA A 462 31.41 -0.14 -5.59
C ALA A 462 30.79 -0.53 -6.95
N GLY A 463 29.50 -0.26 -7.13
CA GLY A 463 28.74 -0.56 -8.34
C GLY A 463 28.89 0.45 -9.47
N GLN A 464 29.58 1.57 -9.26
CA GLN A 464 29.67 2.66 -10.24
C GLN A 464 30.27 2.21 -11.58
N SER A 465 31.34 1.40 -11.55
CA SER A 465 32.04 0.91 -12.75
C SER A 465 31.20 -0.07 -13.58
N VAL A 466 30.24 -0.75 -12.96
CA VAL A 466 29.35 -1.72 -13.59
C VAL A 466 27.94 -1.18 -13.81
N GLY A 467 27.71 0.11 -13.59
CA GLY A 467 26.43 0.77 -13.85
C GLY A 467 25.29 0.33 -12.93
N LEU A 468 25.59 0.03 -11.65
CA LEU A 468 24.58 -0.17 -10.62
C LEU A 468 23.63 1.04 -10.55
N SER A 469 22.33 0.76 -10.47
CA SER A 469 21.29 1.79 -10.39
C SER A 469 20.27 1.44 -9.32
N PRO A 470 19.68 2.40 -8.61
CA PRO A 470 18.47 2.11 -7.87
C PRO A 470 17.31 1.82 -8.84
N MET A 471 16.30 1.09 -8.35
CA MET A 471 15.12 0.67 -9.12
C MET A 471 13.86 0.81 -8.27
N GLY A 472 12.79 1.32 -8.88
CA GLY A 472 11.51 1.57 -8.22
C GLY A 472 10.48 0.45 -8.39
N MET A 473 9.36 0.59 -7.68
CA MET A 473 8.27 -0.40 -7.62
C MET A 473 7.63 -0.68 -8.99
N LEU A 474 7.56 0.31 -9.88
CA LEU A 474 6.95 0.13 -11.21
C LEU A 474 7.77 -0.79 -12.11
N ALA A 475 9.10 -0.69 -12.08
CA ALA A 475 9.96 -1.64 -12.79
C ALA A 475 9.93 -3.02 -12.11
N LEU A 476 9.80 -3.07 -10.78
CA LEU A 476 9.72 -4.31 -10.01
C LEU A 476 8.45 -5.09 -10.36
N ASP A 477 7.32 -4.41 -10.49
CA ASP A 477 6.05 -5.02 -10.88
C ASP A 477 6.15 -5.69 -12.26
N ARG A 478 6.89 -5.10 -13.21
CA ARG A 478 7.17 -5.77 -14.50
C ARG A 478 7.98 -7.04 -14.31
N ALA A 479 9.08 -6.94 -13.56
CA ALA A 479 10.01 -8.04 -13.37
C ALA A 479 9.38 -9.24 -12.64
N ARG A 480 8.54 -8.97 -11.63
CA ARG A 480 7.83 -10.01 -10.88
C ARG A 480 6.75 -10.68 -11.72
N ILE A 481 6.05 -9.95 -12.60
CA ILE A 481 5.06 -10.53 -13.53
C ILE A 481 5.76 -11.44 -14.54
N GLU A 482 6.88 -10.99 -15.11
CA GLU A 482 7.71 -11.82 -16.02
C GLU A 482 8.17 -13.13 -15.36
N ALA A 483 8.50 -13.08 -14.07
CA ALA A 483 8.93 -14.21 -13.27
C ALA A 483 7.78 -15.07 -12.70
N GLY A 484 6.52 -14.67 -12.89
CA GLY A 484 5.35 -15.37 -12.36
C GLY A 484 5.26 -15.34 -10.82
N LEU A 485 5.68 -14.24 -10.21
CA LEU A 485 5.65 -14.03 -8.75
C LEU A 485 4.36 -13.30 -8.32
N LEU A 486 3.81 -13.73 -7.18
CA LEU A 486 2.47 -13.36 -6.73
C LEU A 486 2.48 -12.07 -5.90
N ALA A 487 1.49 -11.20 -6.14
CA ALA A 487 1.20 -10.08 -5.25
C ALA A 487 -0.13 -10.31 -4.51
N ALA A 488 -0.11 -10.10 -3.19
CA ALA A 488 -1.32 -10.10 -2.35
C ALA A 488 -2.35 -9.07 -2.86
N GLY A 489 -3.63 -9.43 -2.85
CA GLY A 489 -4.72 -8.62 -3.40
C GLY A 489 -4.80 -8.63 -4.94
N ARG A 490 -3.90 -9.35 -5.62
CA ARG A 490 -3.90 -9.52 -7.08
C ARG A 490 -4.06 -10.98 -7.45
N GLU A 491 -3.04 -11.79 -7.13
CA GLU A 491 -3.03 -13.22 -7.45
C GLU A 491 -3.72 -14.07 -6.38
N PHE A 492 -3.83 -13.55 -5.16
CA PHE A 492 -4.49 -14.22 -4.05
C PHE A 492 -5.08 -13.24 -3.03
N ASP A 493 -6.05 -13.75 -2.29
CA ASP A 493 -6.68 -13.19 -1.10
C ASP A 493 -7.02 -14.36 -0.15
N ASP A 494 -7.72 -14.06 0.94
CA ASP A 494 -8.15 -15.05 1.93
C ASP A 494 -9.24 -16.03 1.42
N LEU A 495 -9.72 -15.86 0.19
CA LEU A 495 -10.63 -16.77 -0.51
C LEU A 495 -9.92 -17.61 -1.58
N THR A 496 -8.64 -17.35 -1.84
CA THR A 496 -7.85 -18.02 -2.87
C THR A 496 -6.92 -19.05 -2.25
N SER A 497 -7.05 -20.31 -2.67
CA SER A 497 -6.13 -21.37 -2.21
C SER A 497 -4.77 -21.31 -2.93
N PRO A 498 -3.70 -21.89 -2.34
CA PRO A 498 -2.39 -21.99 -2.99
C PRO A 498 -2.40 -22.73 -4.34
N TYR A 499 -3.36 -23.63 -4.56
CA TYR A 499 -3.53 -24.32 -5.84
C TYR A 499 -4.11 -23.38 -6.91
N GLN A 500 -5.07 -22.53 -6.53
CA GLN A 500 -5.60 -21.48 -7.41
C GLN A 500 -4.54 -20.43 -7.73
N ALA A 501 -3.71 -20.05 -6.76
CA ALA A 501 -2.66 -19.05 -6.90
C ALA A 501 -1.39 -19.55 -7.61
N GLY A 502 -1.30 -20.84 -7.96
CA GLY A 502 -0.13 -21.39 -8.68
C GLY A 502 1.08 -21.74 -7.82
N ILE A 503 0.96 -21.67 -6.49
CA ILE A 503 2.00 -22.03 -5.51
C ILE A 503 1.71 -23.35 -4.79
N GLY A 504 0.91 -24.24 -5.37
CA GLY A 504 0.60 -25.56 -4.81
C GLY A 504 1.83 -26.42 -4.50
N TRP A 505 2.97 -26.15 -5.15
CA TRP A 505 4.27 -26.77 -4.86
C TRP A 505 4.82 -26.42 -3.45
N ALA A 506 4.32 -25.35 -2.83
CA ALA A 506 4.65 -24.93 -1.47
C ALA A 506 3.79 -25.62 -0.40
N VAL A 507 2.79 -26.43 -0.79
CA VAL A 507 1.89 -27.12 0.15
C VAL A 507 2.42 -28.53 0.46
N ALA A 508 2.84 -28.74 1.70
CA ALA A 508 3.33 -30.02 2.20
C ALA A 508 2.19 -30.84 2.83
N LEU A 509 1.27 -31.36 1.99
CA LEU A 509 0.13 -32.19 2.44
C LEU A 509 0.53 -33.44 3.26
N LYS A 510 1.79 -33.90 3.13
CA LYS A 510 2.33 -35.03 3.91
C LYS A 510 2.55 -34.70 5.39
N LYS A 511 2.58 -33.42 5.78
CA LYS A 511 2.65 -33.01 7.19
C LYS A 511 1.47 -33.65 7.95
N PRO A 512 1.63 -34.13 9.19
CA PRO A 512 0.55 -34.75 9.94
C PRO A 512 -0.68 -33.85 10.07
N ASN A 513 -0.47 -32.57 10.43
CA ASN A 513 -1.51 -31.57 10.56
C ASN A 513 -0.97 -30.16 10.25
N PHE A 514 -1.84 -29.27 9.78
CA PHE A 514 -1.65 -27.81 9.69
C PHE A 514 -3.00 -27.16 9.34
N ILE A 515 -3.16 -25.86 9.62
CA ILE A 515 -4.39 -25.12 9.35
C ILE A 515 -4.71 -25.13 7.85
N GLY A 516 -5.96 -25.40 7.50
CA GLY A 516 -6.40 -25.49 6.11
C GLY A 516 -6.07 -26.81 5.40
N LYS A 517 -5.33 -27.75 6.02
CA LYS A 517 -4.97 -29.05 5.41
C LYS A 517 -6.19 -29.82 4.89
N ALA A 518 -7.27 -29.90 5.69
CA ALA A 518 -8.48 -30.63 5.33
C ALA A 518 -9.13 -30.04 4.08
N ALA A 519 -9.34 -28.72 4.04
CA ALA A 519 -9.87 -28.02 2.88
C ALA A 519 -8.96 -28.18 1.65
N LEU A 520 -7.65 -27.99 1.81
CA LEU A 520 -6.69 -28.16 0.72
C LEU A 520 -6.63 -29.59 0.17
N THR A 521 -6.89 -30.60 1.00
CA THR A 521 -6.97 -32.00 0.54
C THR A 521 -8.18 -32.21 -0.39
N GLN A 522 -9.30 -31.51 -0.13
CA GLN A 522 -10.49 -31.54 -0.97
C GLN A 522 -10.34 -30.69 -2.23
N ILE A 523 -9.69 -29.52 -2.12
CA ILE A 523 -9.50 -28.58 -3.24
C ILE A 523 -8.50 -29.13 -4.26
N LYS A 524 -7.39 -29.76 -3.81
CA LYS A 524 -6.30 -30.21 -4.68
C LYS A 524 -6.73 -31.00 -5.94
N PRO A 525 -7.62 -32.02 -5.87
CA PRO A 525 -8.01 -32.77 -7.06
C PRO A 525 -8.85 -31.95 -8.05
N HIS A 526 -9.61 -30.96 -7.57
CA HIS A 526 -10.56 -30.18 -8.37
C HIS A 526 -10.55 -28.70 -7.95
N PRO A 527 -9.45 -27.97 -8.19
CA PRO A 527 -9.41 -26.55 -7.85
C PRO A 527 -10.40 -25.78 -8.76
N PRO A 528 -11.19 -24.82 -8.22
CA PRO A 528 -12.21 -24.13 -9.01
C PRO A 528 -11.61 -23.23 -10.10
N LYS A 529 -10.39 -22.75 -9.88
CA LYS A 529 -9.56 -22.04 -10.85
C LYS A 529 -8.09 -22.45 -10.66
N VAL A 530 -7.26 -22.20 -11.66
CA VAL A 530 -5.82 -22.39 -11.62
C VAL A 530 -5.10 -21.20 -12.25
N ALA A 531 -3.94 -20.85 -11.72
CA ALA A 531 -3.12 -19.78 -12.26
C ALA A 531 -2.44 -20.20 -13.56
N VAL A 532 -2.44 -19.32 -14.55
CA VAL A 532 -1.76 -19.49 -15.84
C VAL A 532 -1.02 -18.21 -16.23
N GLY A 533 0.05 -18.35 -17.00
CA GLY A 533 0.63 -17.24 -17.76
C GLY A 533 -0.07 -17.11 -19.11
N LEU A 534 -0.20 -15.89 -19.61
CA LEU A 534 -0.77 -15.59 -20.92
C LEU A 534 0.19 -14.72 -21.72
N VAL A 535 0.31 -15.01 -23.01
CA VAL A 535 0.97 -14.13 -24.00
C VAL A 535 -0.11 -13.56 -24.90
N LEU A 536 -0.28 -12.24 -24.86
CA LEU A 536 -1.35 -11.53 -25.59
C LEU A 536 -0.88 -11.22 -27.01
N GLU A 537 -1.81 -11.23 -27.97
CA GLU A 537 -1.57 -10.71 -29.31
C GLU A 537 -1.55 -9.17 -29.29
N GLY A 538 -0.48 -8.59 -29.86
CA GLY A 538 -0.25 -7.15 -29.89
C GLY A 538 0.49 -6.61 -28.66
N ASN A 539 0.50 -5.28 -28.52
CA ASN A 539 1.25 -4.55 -27.49
C ASN A 539 0.34 -3.94 -26.41
N GLU A 540 -0.97 -4.14 -26.51
CA GLU A 540 -1.90 -3.64 -25.50
C GLU A 540 -1.80 -4.48 -24.22
N VAL A 541 -1.75 -3.82 -23.08
CA VAL A 541 -1.62 -4.46 -21.77
C VAL A 541 -3.01 -4.60 -21.17
N ALA A 542 -3.36 -5.82 -20.77
CA ALA A 542 -4.61 -6.07 -20.06
C ALA A 542 -4.63 -5.40 -18.68
N ALA A 543 -5.82 -5.21 -18.12
CA ALA A 543 -6.01 -4.66 -16.78
C ALA A 543 -6.49 -5.75 -15.81
N PHE A 544 -6.23 -5.55 -14.51
CA PHE A 544 -6.81 -6.37 -13.44
C PHE A 544 -8.33 -6.47 -13.57
N GLY A 545 -8.86 -7.67 -13.38
CA GLY A 545 -10.31 -7.90 -13.43
C GLY A 545 -10.88 -8.11 -14.83
N GLN A 546 -10.11 -7.89 -15.91
CA GLN A 546 -10.57 -8.17 -17.26
C GLN A 546 -10.91 -9.65 -17.43
N CYS A 547 -12.04 -9.91 -18.08
CA CYS A 547 -12.58 -11.25 -18.25
C CYS A 547 -11.86 -12.03 -19.36
N ILE A 548 -11.83 -13.35 -19.21
CA ILE A 548 -11.23 -14.27 -20.19
C ILE A 548 -12.33 -15.18 -20.73
N HIS A 549 -12.31 -15.43 -22.03
CA HIS A 549 -13.29 -16.22 -22.76
C HIS A 549 -12.59 -17.31 -23.58
N PRO A 550 -13.24 -18.45 -23.85
CA PRO A 550 -12.88 -19.28 -24.99
C PRO A 550 -13.06 -18.49 -26.29
N VAL A 551 -12.31 -18.86 -27.33
CA VAL A 551 -12.44 -18.26 -28.66
C VAL A 551 -13.89 -18.36 -29.15
N ASP A 552 -14.43 -17.23 -29.64
CA ASP A 552 -15.79 -17.09 -30.17
C ASP A 552 -16.94 -17.39 -29.18
N ALA A 553 -16.65 -17.59 -27.88
CA ALA A 553 -17.65 -17.91 -26.87
C ALA A 553 -18.09 -16.68 -26.06
N GLN A 554 -19.34 -16.67 -25.59
CA GLN A 554 -19.88 -15.55 -24.80
C GLN A 554 -19.65 -15.70 -23.29
N TRP A 555 -19.50 -16.93 -22.78
CA TRP A 555 -19.28 -17.17 -21.35
C TRP A 555 -17.83 -16.93 -20.95
N ARG A 556 -17.62 -16.55 -19.68
CA ARG A 556 -16.31 -16.29 -19.09
C ARG A 556 -15.74 -17.58 -18.50
N VAL A 557 -14.43 -17.75 -18.61
CA VAL A 557 -13.67 -18.88 -18.06
C VAL A 557 -12.53 -18.46 -17.13
N GLY A 558 -12.31 -17.16 -16.97
CA GLY A 558 -11.26 -16.67 -16.08
C GLY A 558 -11.18 -15.16 -16.01
N THR A 559 -10.13 -14.70 -15.34
CA THR A 559 -9.87 -13.28 -15.07
C THR A 559 -8.38 -13.00 -15.04
N ILE A 560 -7.97 -11.83 -15.57
CA ILE A 560 -6.60 -11.30 -15.45
C ILE A 560 -6.34 -10.83 -14.01
N THR A 561 -5.22 -11.26 -13.43
CA THR A 561 -4.79 -10.84 -12.07
C THR A 561 -3.69 -9.78 -12.13
N SER A 562 -2.73 -9.94 -13.03
CA SER A 562 -1.66 -8.97 -13.29
C SER A 562 -1.25 -9.02 -14.75
N ALA A 563 -0.82 -7.89 -15.31
CA ALA A 563 -0.38 -7.83 -16.70
C ALA A 563 0.65 -6.73 -16.91
N THR A 564 1.53 -6.93 -17.88
CA THR A 564 2.54 -5.95 -18.23
C THR A 564 2.98 -6.10 -19.69
N PHE A 565 3.59 -5.06 -20.24
CA PHE A 565 4.38 -5.19 -21.45
C PHE A 565 5.81 -5.58 -21.05
N SER A 566 6.28 -6.73 -21.53
CA SER A 566 7.63 -7.22 -21.28
C SER A 566 8.59 -6.69 -22.35
N PRO A 567 9.57 -5.82 -22.02
CA PRO A 567 10.55 -5.33 -22.98
C PRO A 567 11.45 -6.45 -23.54
N VAL A 568 11.90 -7.38 -22.69
CA VAL A 568 12.80 -8.47 -23.12
C VAL A 568 12.10 -9.47 -24.05
N LEU A 569 10.80 -9.72 -23.84
CA LEU A 569 10.00 -10.58 -24.72
C LEU A 569 9.40 -9.82 -25.91
N ASN A 570 9.41 -8.48 -25.85
CA ASN A 570 8.71 -7.57 -26.77
C ASN A 570 7.24 -7.94 -26.98
N ARG A 571 6.53 -8.27 -25.89
CA ARG A 571 5.13 -8.74 -25.91
C ARG A 571 4.40 -8.34 -24.64
N SER A 572 3.08 -8.15 -24.76
CA SER A 572 2.20 -8.10 -23.60
C SER A 572 2.00 -9.49 -22.99
N ILE A 573 2.18 -9.59 -21.68
CA ILE A 573 2.02 -10.81 -20.91
C ILE A 573 1.10 -10.58 -19.72
N ALA A 574 0.50 -11.64 -19.21
CA ALA A 574 -0.35 -11.58 -18.03
C ALA A 574 -0.25 -12.84 -17.16
N LEU A 575 -0.50 -12.66 -15.87
CA LEU A 575 -0.94 -13.70 -14.95
C LEU A 575 -2.46 -13.67 -14.91
N ALA A 576 -3.05 -14.85 -14.88
CA ALA A 576 -4.49 -15.02 -14.88
C ALA A 576 -4.91 -16.23 -14.06
N GLN A 577 -6.17 -16.25 -13.62
CA GLN A 577 -6.81 -17.44 -13.09
C GLN A 577 -7.93 -17.89 -14.03
N VAL A 578 -7.86 -19.13 -14.50
CA VAL A 578 -8.84 -19.75 -15.40
C VAL A 578 -9.39 -21.04 -14.80
N VAL A 579 -10.58 -21.47 -15.24
CA VAL A 579 -11.07 -22.82 -14.89
C VAL A 579 -10.13 -23.89 -15.48
N PRO A 580 -9.90 -25.03 -14.79
CA PRO A 580 -8.84 -25.98 -15.13
C PRO A 580 -8.86 -26.50 -16.58
N GLU A 581 -10.04 -26.61 -17.19
CA GLU A 581 -10.24 -27.13 -18.55
C GLU A 581 -9.56 -26.28 -19.63
N TYR A 582 -9.26 -25.01 -19.34
CA TYR A 582 -8.63 -24.07 -20.26
C TYR A 582 -7.17 -23.75 -19.90
N ALA A 583 -6.58 -24.46 -18.94
CA ALA A 583 -5.26 -24.14 -18.42
C ALA A 583 -4.08 -24.80 -19.16
N ALA A 584 -4.35 -25.66 -20.15
CA ALA A 584 -3.30 -26.34 -20.89
C ALA A 584 -2.45 -25.35 -21.69
N ILE A 585 -1.12 -25.47 -21.61
CA ILE A 585 -0.18 -24.66 -22.39
C ILE A 585 -0.51 -24.82 -23.89
N GLY A 586 -0.53 -23.70 -24.61
CA GLY A 586 -0.91 -23.63 -26.02
C GLY A 586 -2.40 -23.39 -26.27
N THR A 587 -3.25 -23.47 -25.25
CA THR A 587 -4.68 -23.11 -25.39
C THR A 587 -4.79 -21.64 -25.78
N VAL A 588 -5.59 -21.35 -26.81
CA VAL A 588 -5.89 -19.98 -27.23
C VAL A 588 -7.19 -19.53 -26.55
N LEU A 589 -7.14 -18.36 -25.93
CA LEU A 589 -8.24 -17.70 -25.23
C LEU A 589 -8.39 -16.27 -25.75
N GLU A 590 -9.48 -15.62 -25.37
CA GLU A 590 -9.77 -14.23 -25.66
C GLU A 590 -9.85 -13.42 -24.37
N VAL A 591 -9.04 -12.38 -24.26
CA VAL A 591 -9.07 -11.42 -23.16
C VAL A 591 -9.98 -10.26 -23.55
N GLY A 592 -10.98 -9.99 -22.72
CA GLY A 592 -11.87 -8.85 -22.88
C GLY A 592 -11.15 -7.54 -22.67
N ILE A 593 -11.18 -6.67 -23.68
CA ILE A 593 -10.62 -5.32 -23.65
C ILE A 593 -11.78 -4.31 -23.73
N MET A 594 -11.60 -3.11 -23.17
CA MET A 594 -12.68 -2.13 -22.98
C MET A 594 -13.81 -2.71 -22.10
N ASP A 595 -14.99 -2.96 -22.66
CA ASP A 595 -16.15 -3.58 -22.00
C ASP A 595 -16.09 -5.12 -22.01
N GLY A 596 -15.09 -5.71 -22.68
CA GLY A 596 -14.93 -7.15 -22.85
C GLY A 596 -15.92 -7.81 -23.82
N ILE A 597 -16.81 -7.04 -24.45
CA ILE A 597 -17.81 -7.52 -25.41
C ILE A 597 -17.49 -6.99 -26.80
N LYS A 598 -17.30 -5.68 -26.93
CA LYS A 598 -17.03 -5.00 -28.20
C LYS A 598 -15.68 -5.37 -28.77
N ARG A 599 -14.70 -5.62 -27.91
CA ARG A 599 -13.34 -5.95 -28.31
C ARG A 599 -12.74 -7.00 -27.41
N ARG A 600 -12.11 -7.99 -28.04
CA ARG A 600 -11.32 -9.01 -27.38
C ARG A 600 -10.03 -9.19 -28.15
N ILE A 601 -8.96 -9.52 -27.44
CA ILE A 601 -7.66 -9.86 -28.02
C ILE A 601 -7.36 -11.31 -27.72
N ARG A 602 -6.79 -12.02 -28.68
CA ARG A 602 -6.36 -13.39 -28.46
C ARG A 602 -5.15 -13.41 -27.53
N ALA A 603 -5.09 -14.44 -26.70
CA ALA A 603 -3.97 -14.73 -25.83
C ALA A 603 -3.71 -16.23 -25.81
N THR A 604 -2.44 -16.63 -25.75
CA THR A 604 -2.04 -18.04 -25.67
C THR A 604 -1.59 -18.37 -24.26
N VAL A 605 -2.12 -19.46 -23.71
CA VAL A 605 -1.71 -19.98 -22.40
C VAL A 605 -0.27 -20.48 -22.44
N GLY A 606 0.54 -20.03 -21.49
CA GLY A 606 1.94 -20.38 -21.31
C GLY A 606 2.27 -20.69 -19.84
N PRO A 607 3.56 -20.92 -19.52
CA PRO A 607 4.00 -21.05 -18.14
C PRO A 607 3.74 -19.76 -17.35
N LEU A 608 3.56 -19.86 -16.04
CA LEU A 608 3.40 -18.69 -15.15
C LEU A 608 4.56 -17.70 -15.27
N SER A 609 5.78 -18.22 -15.35
CA SER A 609 6.98 -17.43 -15.63
C SER A 609 7.16 -17.36 -17.15
N ALA A 610 6.83 -16.21 -17.74
CA ALA A 610 6.98 -15.97 -19.17
C ALA A 610 8.46 -15.77 -19.57
N TYR A 611 9.27 -15.22 -18.66
CA TYR A 611 10.72 -15.04 -18.84
C TYR A 611 11.50 -15.96 -17.90
N ASP A 612 12.45 -16.72 -18.45
CA ASP A 612 13.23 -17.76 -17.74
C ASP A 612 12.36 -18.76 -16.92
N PRO A 613 11.44 -19.51 -17.57
CA PRO A 613 10.58 -20.48 -16.88
C PRO A 613 11.34 -21.58 -16.13
N THR A 614 12.60 -21.81 -16.49
CA THR A 614 13.48 -22.80 -15.82
C THR A 614 14.09 -22.28 -14.51
N LYS A 615 13.98 -20.96 -14.27
CA LYS A 615 14.62 -20.22 -13.18
C LYS A 615 16.15 -20.40 -13.18
N SER A 616 16.75 -20.46 -14.37
CA SER A 616 18.19 -20.64 -14.55
C SER A 616 18.99 -19.45 -14.04
N ARG A 617 18.48 -18.22 -14.22
CA ARG A 617 19.15 -16.98 -13.78
C ARG A 617 19.17 -16.86 -12.27
N VAL A 618 18.05 -17.14 -11.60
CA VAL A 618 17.95 -17.14 -10.13
C VAL A 618 18.88 -18.18 -9.49
N LYS A 619 19.04 -19.35 -10.16
CA LYS A 619 19.87 -20.46 -9.65
C LYS A 619 21.34 -20.36 -10.04
N SER A 620 21.70 -19.49 -10.98
CA SER A 620 23.08 -19.27 -11.46
C SER A 620 24.02 -18.75 -10.39
#